data_AF-A0A2W6AN80-F1
#
_entry.id   AF-A0A2W6AN80-F1
#
_cell.length_a   1.000
_cell.length_b   1.000
_cell.length_c   1.000
_cell.angle_alpha   90.00
_cell.angle_beta   90.00
_cell.angle_gamma   90.00
#
_symmetry.space_group_name_H-M   'P 1'
#
loop_
_entity.id
_entity.type
_entity.pdbx_description
1 polymer ?
#
loop_
_entity_poly.entity_id
_entity_poly.type
_entity_poly.pdbx_seq_one_letter_code
_entity_poly.pdbx_strand_id
1 'polypeptide(L)'
;MSKGTRAAAEWAILATSLTPEAFSTADVLALYRLRWRIELGFKRLKSLIGLNRPPGIDERSARPYVLAHLLTILLLEPFVDEREDSLRLAAAA
;
A
#
# COMPACT_ATOMS: atom_id res chain seq x y z
N MET A 1 11.37 -27.20 12.60
CA MET A 1 11.97 -25.84 12.61
C MET A 1 13.21 -25.84 13.49
N SER A 2 14.32 -25.27 13.02
CA SER A 2 15.54 -25.17 13.82
C SER A 2 15.36 -24.16 14.97
N LYS A 3 16.18 -24.26 16.03
CA LYS A 3 16.18 -23.29 17.13
C LYS A 3 16.41 -21.85 16.61
N GLY A 4 17.29 -21.69 15.62
CA GLY A 4 17.59 -20.39 15.00
C GLY A 4 16.39 -19.76 14.30
N THR A 5 15.58 -20.54 13.58
CA THR A 5 14.37 -20.01 12.92
C THR A 5 13.32 -19.55 13.94
N ARG A 6 13.21 -20.21 15.11
CA ARG A 6 12.29 -19.76 16.18
C ARG A 6 12.75 -18.46 16.82
N ALA A 7 14.04 -18.32 17.10
CA ALA A 7 14.58 -17.08 17.66
C ALA A 7 14.36 -15.90 16.70
N ALA A 8 14.53 -16.08 15.40
CA ALA A 8 14.31 -15.03 14.41
C ALA A 8 12.85 -14.55 14.31
N ALA A 9 11.86 -15.39 14.67
CA ALA A 9 10.45 -15.04 14.61
C ALA A 9 10.04 -13.95 15.63
N GLU A 10 10.89 -13.68 16.63
CA GLU A 10 10.70 -12.60 17.60
C GLU A 10 11.18 -11.24 17.07
N TRP A 11 11.77 -11.20 15.87
CA TRP A 11 12.40 -10.01 15.31
C TRP A 11 11.78 -9.62 13.96
N ALA A 12 11.62 -8.32 13.74
CA ALA A 12 11.41 -7.77 12.40
C ALA A 12 12.77 -7.50 11.77
N ILE A 13 13.13 -8.28 10.74
CA ILE A 13 14.41 -8.15 10.04
C ILE A 13 14.18 -7.40 8.73
N LEU A 14 14.84 -6.25 8.57
CA LEU A 14 14.79 -5.45 7.35
C LEU A 14 16.18 -5.36 6.73
N ALA A 15 16.31 -5.77 5.48
CA ALA A 15 17.50 -5.55 4.66
C ALA A 15 17.27 -4.32 3.78
N THR A 16 18.26 -3.42 3.70
CA THR A 16 18.17 -2.18 2.93
C THR A 16 19.53 -1.80 2.36
N SER A 17 19.52 -1.08 1.23
CA SER A 17 20.70 -0.45 0.62
C SER A 17 20.90 1.00 1.05
N LEU A 18 20.02 1.54 1.92
CA LEU A 18 20.14 2.88 2.46
C LEU A 18 21.34 2.97 3.41
N THR A 19 22.07 4.09 3.34
CA THR A 19 23.28 4.29 4.12
C THR A 19 22.95 4.75 5.55
N PRO A 20 23.64 4.25 6.58
CA PRO A 20 23.40 4.64 7.97
C PRO A 20 23.63 6.13 8.25
N GLU A 21 24.48 6.79 7.46
CA GLU A 21 24.79 8.22 7.59
C GLU A 21 23.63 9.11 7.15
N ALA A 22 22.79 8.63 6.22
CA ALA A 22 21.65 9.37 5.70
C ALA A 22 20.32 8.94 6.32
N PHE A 23 20.21 7.69 6.79
CA PHE A 23 18.99 7.13 7.36
C PHE A 23 19.29 6.39 8.66
N SER A 24 18.70 6.87 9.75
CA SER A 24 18.72 6.12 11.01
C SER A 24 17.85 4.86 10.91
N THR A 25 18.01 3.93 11.85
CA THR A 25 17.13 2.75 11.97
C THR A 25 15.66 3.16 12.10
N ALA A 26 15.37 4.25 12.81
CA ALA A 26 14.01 4.76 12.96
C ALA A 26 13.42 5.24 11.63
N ASP A 27 14.23 5.90 10.79
CA ASP A 27 13.83 6.35 9.46
C ASP A 27 13.55 5.17 8.53
N VAL A 28 14.42 4.15 8.54
CA VAL A 28 14.21 2.92 7.77
C VAL A 28 12.90 2.23 8.18
N LEU A 29 12.62 2.14 9.48
CA LEU A 29 11.36 1.58 9.97
C LEU A 29 10.16 2.45 9.59
N ALA A 30 10.28 3.78 9.63
CA ALA A 30 9.23 4.69 9.21
C ALA A 30 8.90 4.54 7.72
N LEU A 31 9.92 4.47 6.87
CA LEU A 31 9.78 4.19 5.45
C LEU A 31 9.13 2.82 5.22
N TYR A 32 9.56 1.79 5.93
CA TYR A 32 8.98 0.46 5.78
C TYR A 32 7.51 0.38 6.22
N ARG A 33 7.10 1.17 7.22
CA ARG A 33 5.67 1.28 7.61
C ARG A 33 4.80 1.81 6.46
N LEU A 34 5.35 2.61 5.54
CA LEU A 34 4.62 3.06 4.35
C LEU A 34 4.28 1.92 3.39
N ARG A 35 4.90 0.73 3.51
CA ARG A 35 4.52 -0.46 2.75
C ARG A 35 3.05 -0.83 2.97
N TRP A 36 2.45 -0.54 4.12
CA TRP A 36 1.02 -0.78 4.31
C TRP A 36 0.14 0.11 3.41
N ARG A 37 0.61 1.32 3.07
CA ARG A 37 -0.16 2.25 2.21
C ARG A 37 -0.40 1.67 0.82
N ILE A 38 0.54 0.91 0.25
CA ILE A 38 0.31 0.29 -1.07
C ILE A 38 -0.78 -0.79 -1.00
N GLU A 39 -0.82 -1.57 0.08
CA GLU A 39 -1.88 -2.58 0.27
C GLU A 39 -3.25 -1.91 0.39
N LEU A 40 -3.34 -0.82 1.13
CA LEU A 40 -4.57 -0.04 1.24
C LEU A 40 -4.97 0.58 -0.10
N GLY A 41 -4.01 1.10 -0.87
CA GLY A 41 -4.24 1.59 -2.23
C GLY A 41 -4.82 0.51 -3.15
N PHE A 42 -4.26 -0.71 -3.13
CA PHE A 42 -4.82 -1.84 -3.87
C PHE A 42 -6.21 -2.26 -3.37
N LYS A 43 -6.45 -2.21 -2.06
CA LYS A 43 -7.77 -2.48 -1.49
C LYS A 43 -8.79 -1.48 -2.02
N ARG A 44 -8.49 -0.18 -1.98
CA ARG A 44 -9.34 0.90 -2.48
C ARG A 44 -9.56 0.80 -4.00
N LEU A 45 -8.52 0.50 -4.78
CA LEU A 45 -8.66 0.26 -6.23
C LEU A 45 -9.71 -0.81 -6.52
N LYS A 46 -9.71 -1.90 -5.76
CA LYS A 46 -10.66 -3.01 -5.96
C LYS A 46 -12.05 -2.69 -5.39
N SER A 47 -12.14 -2.17 -4.16
CA SER A 47 -13.41 -2.03 -3.44
C SER A 47 -14.14 -0.72 -3.69
N LEU A 48 -13.43 0.38 -3.92
CA LEU A 48 -14.02 1.70 -4.15
C LEU A 48 -14.06 2.06 -5.64
N ILE A 49 -12.97 1.82 -6.35
CA ILE A 49 -12.83 2.19 -7.77
C ILE A 49 -13.34 1.09 -8.70
N GLY A 50 -13.45 -0.15 -8.21
CA GLY A 50 -14.01 -1.27 -8.96
C GLY A 50 -13.04 -1.95 -9.94
N LEU A 51 -11.73 -1.79 -9.75
CA LEU A 51 -10.73 -2.48 -10.56
C LEU A 51 -10.90 -4.00 -10.44
N ASN A 52 -11.30 -4.63 -11.53
CA ASN A 52 -11.53 -6.06 -11.64
C ASN A 52 -10.90 -6.61 -12.93
N ARG A 53 -11.47 -7.69 -13.48
CA ARG A 53 -10.97 -8.27 -14.74
C ARG A 53 -11.32 -7.33 -15.90
N PRO A 54 -10.36 -6.97 -16.77
CA PRO A 54 -10.68 -6.21 -17.98
C PRO A 54 -11.77 -6.88 -18.82
N PRO A 55 -12.47 -6.12 -19.71
CA PRO A 55 -13.58 -6.62 -20.53
C PRO A 55 -13.16 -7.57 -21.67
N GLY A 56 -12.12 -8.37 -21.46
CA GLY A 56 -11.54 -9.30 -22.43
C GLY A 56 -10.13 -9.73 -22.00
N ILE A 57 -9.51 -10.56 -22.83
CA ILE A 57 -8.10 -10.99 -22.67
C ILE A 57 -7.14 -10.26 -23.60
N ASP A 58 -7.65 -9.41 -24.50
CA ASP A 58 -6.84 -8.62 -25.42
C ASP A 58 -6.09 -7.52 -24.63
N GLU A 59 -4.76 -7.56 -24.70
CA GLU A 59 -3.87 -6.58 -24.09
C GLU A 59 -4.23 -5.13 -24.48
N ARG A 60 -4.68 -4.92 -25.72
CA ARG A 60 -5.08 -3.60 -26.23
C ARG A 60 -6.28 -3.02 -25.48
N SER A 61 -7.11 -3.89 -24.90
CA SER A 61 -8.24 -3.50 -24.04
C SER A 61 -7.84 -3.48 -22.55
N ALA A 62 -6.98 -4.42 -22.13
CA ALA A 62 -6.57 -4.57 -20.73
C ALA A 62 -5.70 -3.41 -20.24
N ARG A 63 -4.74 -2.97 -21.06
CA ARG A 63 -3.82 -1.88 -20.70
C ARG A 63 -4.56 -0.55 -20.44
N PRO A 64 -5.40 -0.02 -21.34
CA PRO A 64 -6.15 1.20 -21.07
C PRO A 64 -7.16 1.03 -19.93
N TYR A 65 -7.75 -0.16 -19.75
CA TYR A 65 -8.61 -0.44 -18.60
C TYR A 65 -7.87 -0.26 -17.27
N VAL A 66 -6.69 -0.89 -17.10
CA VAL A 66 -5.90 -0.75 -15.87
C VAL A 66 -5.44 0.69 -15.67
N LEU A 67 -4.93 1.35 -16.72
CA LEU A 67 -4.48 2.73 -16.65
C LEU A 67 -5.60 3.71 -16.27
N ALA A 68 -6.82 3.51 -16.79
CA ALA A 68 -7.97 4.32 -16.42
C ALA A 68 -8.29 4.21 -14.92
N HIS A 69 -8.28 2.99 -14.36
CA HIS A 69 -8.52 2.80 -12.92
C HIS A 69 -7.40 3.38 -12.05
N LEU A 70 -6.14 3.26 -12.49
CA LEU A 70 -5.00 3.90 -11.83
C LEU A 70 -5.13 5.43 -11.84
N LEU A 71 -5.52 6.01 -12.97
CA LEU A 71 -5.78 7.45 -13.06
C LEU A 71 -6.94 7.86 -12.15
N THR A 72 -8.03 7.10 -12.14
CA THR A 72 -9.20 7.37 -11.29
C THR A 72 -8.83 7.36 -9.81
N ILE A 73 -8.04 6.39 -9.32
CA ILE A 73 -7.64 6.41 -7.91
C ILE A 73 -6.73 7.60 -7.60
N LEU A 74 -5.80 7.97 -8.47
CA LEU A 74 -4.91 9.13 -8.24
C LEU A 74 -5.69 10.45 -8.16
N LEU A 75 -6.76 10.58 -8.95
CA LEU A 75 -7.64 11.74 -8.92
C LEU A 75 -8.57 11.75 -7.68
N LEU A 76 -8.96 10.58 -7.19
CA LEU A 76 -9.91 10.45 -6.08
C LEU A 76 -9.26 10.27 -4.71
N GLU A 77 -7.99 9.88 -4.64
CA GLU A 77 -7.25 9.61 -3.40
C GLU A 77 -7.34 10.76 -2.38
N PRO A 78 -7.15 12.05 -2.75
CA PRO A 78 -7.27 13.15 -1.81
C PRO A 78 -8.65 13.22 -1.12
N PHE A 79 -9.71 12.95 -1.88
CA PHE A 79 -11.08 12.99 -1.37
C PHE A 79 -11.43 11.76 -0.53
N VAL A 80 -10.82 10.61 -0.82
CA VAL A 80 -11.03 9.38 -0.05
C VAL A 80 -10.34 9.48 1.30
N ASP A 81 -9.13 10.03 1.35
CA ASP A 81 -8.37 10.20 2.58
C ASP A 81 -9.05 11.19 3.54
N GLU A 82 -9.50 12.35 3.05
CA GLU A 82 -10.27 13.32 3.87
C GLU A 82 -11.52 12.68 4.49
N ARG A 83 -12.23 11.85 3.73
CA ARG A 83 -13.43 11.16 4.22
C ARG A 83 -13.11 10.06 5.22
N GLU A 84 -12.08 9.25 4.98
CA GLU A 84 -11.65 8.22 5.94
C GLU A 84 -11.16 8.84 7.25
N ASP A 85 -10.39 9.93 7.20
CA ASP A 85 -9.90 10.61 8.40
C ASP A 85 -11.04 11.29 9.17
N SER A 86 -11.99 11.91 8.47
CA SER A 86 -13.21 12.45 9.09
C SER A 86 -14.05 11.38 9.78
N LEU A 87 -14.18 10.18 9.20
CA LEU A 87 -14.89 9.06 9.79
C LEU A 87 -14.15 8.47 11.01
N ARG A 88 -12.82 8.38 10.95
CA ARG A 88 -12.01 7.95 12.09
C ARG A 88 -12.11 8.92 13.26
N LEU A 89 -12.11 10.23 12.99
CA LEU A 89 -12.31 11.26 14.02
C LEU A 89 -13.70 11.19 14.63
N ALA A 90 -14.75 10.98 13.82
CA ALA A 90 -16.12 10.83 14.31
C ALA A 90 -16.34 9.56 15.15
N ALA A 91 -15.63 8.46 14.85
CA ALA A 91 -15.72 7.22 15.61
C ALA A 91 -14.91 7.22 16.92
N ALA A 92 -14.05 8.21 17.12
CA ALA A 92 -13.21 8.37 18.31
C ALA A 92 -13.78 9.40 19.33
N ALA A 93 -14.93 10.02 19.02
CA ALA A 93 -15.65 10.97 19.86
C ALA A 93 -16.91 10.33 20.46
#